data_AF-A0A9D4DT01-F1
#
_entry.id   AF-A0A9D4DT01-F1
#
_cell.length_a   1.000
_cell.length_b   1.000
_cell.length_c   1.000
_cell.angle_alpha   90.00
_cell.angle_beta   90.00
_cell.angle_gamma   90.00
#
_symmetry.space_group_name_H-M   'P 1'
#
loop_
_entity.id
_entity.type
_entity.pdbx_description
1 polymer ?
#
loop_
_entity_poly.entity_id
_entity_poly.type
_entity_poly.pdbx_seq_one_letter_code
_entity_poly.pdbx_strand_id
1 'polypeptide(L)'
;MASELNLSGIVKEDKFLKEYNRLVSWYRDLPEGMFISRLLREYKYSEPDLEESRMMCFEALKAYDDFPFGVQADLKRRVTTRKGEKLSVKLATDIYKLVSVMEWEDYCDIRELISLSKSRPSQGKTPKTTITGADVSCFMTSGEVLLLKDNVTALQTDVLNMKQMLHAAEKIRSDQMKTFTNSLQVMKCDLLECKQFMSNCLSNFNLSVNDLKLTLQPLESAILAVSRRVSNTENILYRTNVSAITAAVQPL
;
A
#
# COMPACT_ATOMS: atom_id res chain seq x y z
N MET A 1 11.49 35.85 35.11
CA MET A 1 12.12 35.36 33.87
C MET A 1 11.45 34.06 33.51
N ALA A 2 10.50 34.13 32.58
CA ALA A 2 9.67 32.99 32.18
C ALA A 2 10.47 32.11 31.23
N SER A 3 10.53 30.82 31.55
CA SER A 3 11.12 29.78 30.72
C SER A 3 10.34 29.69 29.41
N GLU A 4 10.98 30.02 28.29
CA GLU A 4 10.48 29.65 26.97
C GLU A 4 10.45 28.12 26.89
N LEU A 5 9.27 27.56 27.12
CA LEU A 5 8.98 26.16 26.87
C LEU A 5 9.31 25.88 25.40
N ASN A 6 10.18 24.88 25.18
CA ASN A 6 10.66 24.46 23.87
C ASN A 6 9.52 23.81 23.06
N LEU A 7 8.58 24.64 22.61
CA LEU A 7 7.40 24.29 21.81
C LEU A 7 7.77 23.69 20.44
N SER A 8 9.02 23.88 20.01
CA SER A 8 9.51 23.39 18.72
C SER A 8 9.70 21.86 18.65
N GLY A 9 9.96 21.20 19.79
CA GLY A 9 10.04 19.74 19.88
C GLY A 9 8.67 19.08 19.87
N ILE A 10 7.74 19.62 20.67
CA ILE A 10 6.37 19.12 20.82
C ILE A 10 5.59 19.20 19.48
N VAL A 11 5.75 20.30 18.73
CA VAL A 11 5.09 20.47 17.42
C VAL A 11 5.63 19.49 16.36
N LYS A 12 6.89 19.04 16.47
CA LYS A 12 7.48 18.06 15.55
C LYS A 12 7.05 16.63 15.86
N GLU A 13 6.91 16.29 17.14
CA GLU A 13 6.39 14.99 17.58
C GLU A 13 4.93 14.79 17.14
N ASP A 14 4.09 15.81 17.26
CA ASP A 14 2.69 15.75 16.79
C ASP A 14 2.58 15.55 15.26
N LYS A 15 3.45 16.23 14.48
CA LYS A 15 3.51 16.05 13.03
C LYS A 15 3.95 14.63 12.66
N PHE A 16 4.97 14.12 13.34
CA PHE A 16 5.47 12.75 13.17
C PHE A 16 4.38 11.72 13.48
N LEU A 17 3.78 11.79 14.66
CA LEU A 17 2.82 10.80 15.13
C LEU A 17 1.58 10.75 14.22
N LYS A 18 1.13 11.92 13.74
CA LYS A 18 0.03 11.99 12.77
C LYS A 18 0.38 11.33 11.43
N GLU A 19 1.59 11.58 10.92
CA GLU A 19 2.04 11.00 9.66
C GLU A 19 2.24 9.48 9.78
N TYR A 20 2.89 9.03 10.86
CA TYR A 20 3.09 7.61 11.13
C TYR A 20 1.77 6.86 11.27
N ASN A 21 0.83 7.34 12.10
CA ASN A 21 -0.48 6.72 12.26
C ASN A 21 -1.25 6.62 10.93
N ARG A 22 -1.09 7.63 10.06
CA ARG A 22 -1.68 7.62 8.73
C ARG A 22 -1.07 6.52 7.85
N LEU A 23 0.26 6.41 7.82
CA LEU A 23 0.96 5.38 7.06
C LEU A 23 0.62 3.98 7.57
N VAL A 24 0.59 3.77 8.89
CA VAL A 24 0.22 2.48 9.50
C VAL A 24 -1.21 2.08 9.15
N SER A 25 -2.18 3.01 9.22
CA SER A 25 -3.56 2.72 8.78
C SER A 25 -3.57 2.24 7.33
N TRP A 26 -2.86 2.91 6.43
CA TRP A 26 -2.82 2.47 5.02
C TRP A 26 -2.13 1.12 4.84
N TYR A 27 -1.06 0.86 5.58
CA TYR A 27 -0.34 -0.41 5.50
C TYR A 27 -1.24 -1.58 5.96
N ARG A 28 -2.04 -1.40 7.02
CA ARG A 28 -2.99 -2.41 7.50
C ARG A 28 -4.18 -2.63 6.57
N ASP A 29 -4.66 -1.56 5.94
CA ASP A 29 -5.91 -1.58 5.16
C ASP A 29 -5.71 -1.87 3.67
N LEU A 30 -4.50 -1.69 3.13
CA LEU A 30 -4.24 -1.72 1.68
C LEU A 30 -3.15 -2.74 1.30
N PRO A 31 -3.33 -3.48 0.19
CA PRO A 31 -2.23 -4.21 -0.43
C PRO A 31 -1.09 -3.27 -0.85
N GLU A 32 0.16 -3.78 -0.88
CA GLU A 32 1.38 -3.02 -1.21
C GLU A 32 1.21 -2.08 -2.41
N GLY A 33 0.74 -2.60 -3.55
CA GLY A 33 0.57 -1.80 -4.76
C GLY A 33 -0.42 -0.64 -4.60
N MET A 34 -1.46 -0.81 -3.78
CA MET A 34 -2.43 0.25 -3.48
C MET A 34 -1.89 1.25 -2.47
N PHE A 35 -1.13 0.79 -1.46
CA PHE A 35 -0.40 1.65 -0.55
C PHE A 35 0.52 2.61 -1.33
N ILE A 36 1.39 2.05 -2.18
CA ILE A 36 2.33 2.80 -3.02
C ILE A 36 1.57 3.79 -3.90
N SER A 37 0.51 3.35 -4.57
CA SER A 37 -0.29 4.22 -5.45
C SER A 37 -0.97 5.36 -4.70
N ARG A 38 -1.46 5.11 -3.48
CA ARG A 38 -2.09 6.11 -2.62
C ARG A 38 -1.08 7.14 -2.13
N LEU A 39 0.08 6.68 -1.68
CA LEU A 39 1.17 7.52 -1.21
C LEU A 39 1.66 8.46 -2.34
N LEU A 40 1.88 7.93 -3.54
CA LEU A 40 2.27 8.73 -4.70
C LEU A 40 1.22 9.81 -5.07
N ARG A 41 -0.06 9.49 -4.92
CA ARG A 41 -1.16 10.43 -5.21
C ARG A 41 -1.20 11.56 -4.19
N GLU A 42 -1.10 11.24 -2.91
CA GLU A 42 -1.12 12.20 -1.80
C GLU A 42 0.06 13.17 -1.87
N TYR A 43 1.25 12.63 -2.11
CA TYR A 43 2.46 13.42 -2.27
C TYR A 43 2.59 14.05 -3.66
N LYS A 44 1.62 13.85 -4.57
CA LYS A 44 1.65 14.33 -5.97
C LYS A 44 2.96 14.02 -6.68
N TYR A 45 3.56 12.86 -6.40
CA TYR A 45 4.86 12.44 -6.90
C TYR A 45 6.04 13.36 -6.50
N SER A 46 5.89 14.18 -5.44
CA SER A 46 6.93 15.03 -4.89
C SER A 46 8.03 14.20 -4.26
N GLU A 47 9.19 14.15 -4.92
CA GLU A 47 10.37 13.44 -4.42
C GLU A 47 10.92 13.99 -3.10
N PRO A 48 10.97 15.32 -2.87
CA PRO A 48 11.43 15.88 -1.59
C PRO A 48 10.56 15.43 -0.41
N ASP A 49 9.24 15.47 -0.57
CA ASP A 49 8.31 15.15 0.51
C ASP A 49 8.29 13.64 0.82
N LEU A 50 8.43 12.82 -0.22
CA LEU A 50 8.60 11.38 -0.08
C LEU A 50 9.95 11.04 0.58
N GLU A 51 11.03 11.75 0.26
CA GLU A 51 12.32 11.55 0.95
C GLU A 51 12.25 12.01 2.42
N GLU A 52 11.57 13.11 2.73
CA GLU A 52 11.32 13.54 4.12
C GLU A 52 10.60 12.42 4.91
N SER A 53 9.54 11.84 4.33
CA SER A 53 8.77 10.76 4.94
C SER A 53 9.59 9.47 5.11
N ARG A 54 10.43 9.15 4.11
CA ARG A 54 11.35 8.00 4.16
C ARG A 54 12.37 8.16 5.29
N MET A 55 13.00 9.32 5.39
CA MET A 55 13.97 9.62 6.44
C MET A 55 13.30 9.57 7.82
N MET A 56 12.09 10.12 7.93
CA MET A 56 11.29 10.10 9.15
C MET A 56 11.05 8.67 9.65
N CYS A 57 10.59 7.77 8.78
CA CYS A 57 10.34 6.36 9.16
C CYS A 57 11.63 5.66 9.58
N PHE A 58 12.75 5.93 8.89
CA PHE A 58 14.02 5.31 9.22
C PHE A 58 14.62 5.78 10.55
N GLU A 59 14.55 7.08 10.86
CA GLU A 59 15.00 7.59 12.15
C GLU A 59 14.16 7.04 13.30
N ALA A 60 12.84 6.92 13.10
CA ALA A 60 11.97 6.27 14.07
C ALA A 60 12.35 4.81 14.29
N LEU A 61 12.60 4.06 13.20
CA LEU A 61 13.02 2.66 13.27
C LEU A 61 14.38 2.49 13.96
N LYS A 62 15.34 3.40 13.73
CA LYS A 62 16.65 3.38 14.40
C LYS A 62 16.57 3.61 15.91
N ALA A 63 15.50 4.23 16.39
CA ALA A 63 15.30 4.48 17.81
C ALA A 63 14.80 3.25 18.59
N TYR A 64 14.42 2.17 17.92
CA TYR A 64 14.02 0.93 18.57
C TYR A 64 15.24 0.21 19.17
N ASP A 65 15.09 -0.29 20.40
CA ASP A 65 16.16 -0.98 21.14
C ASP A 65 16.65 -2.27 20.45
N ASP A 66 15.80 -2.90 19.63
CA ASP A 66 16.07 -4.16 18.94
C ASP A 66 16.60 -3.99 17.51
N PHE A 67 16.88 -2.75 17.09
CA PHE A 67 17.35 -2.47 15.73
C PHE A 67 18.71 -3.14 15.42
N PRO A 68 18.76 -4.16 14.53
CA PRO A 68 19.89 -5.08 14.45
C PRO A 68 21.10 -4.55 13.68
N PHE A 69 20.98 -3.39 13.04
CA PHE A 69 22.02 -2.80 12.18
C PHE A 69 22.91 -1.78 12.92
N GLY A 70 22.57 -1.45 14.16
CA GLY A 70 23.28 -0.51 15.01
C GLY A 70 23.06 0.96 14.64
N VAL A 71 23.39 1.86 15.56
CA VAL A 71 23.14 3.32 15.44
C VAL A 71 23.88 4.00 14.29
N GLN A 72 24.95 3.37 13.79
CA GLN A 72 25.79 3.86 12.68
C GLN A 72 25.23 3.49 11.29
N ALA A 73 24.10 2.78 11.25
CA ALA A 73 23.40 2.48 10.01
C ALA A 73 22.81 3.75 9.40
N ASP A 74 23.03 3.94 8.11
CA ASP A 74 22.45 5.04 7.34
C ASP A 74 21.64 4.50 6.17
N LEU A 75 20.63 5.25 5.72
CA LEU A 75 19.98 4.95 4.45
C LEU A 75 20.96 5.16 3.30
N LYS A 76 21.02 4.21 2.36
CA LYS A 76 21.79 4.39 1.13
C LYS A 76 21.31 5.66 0.41
N ARG A 77 22.28 6.54 0.09
CA ARG A 77 22.08 7.67 -0.82
C ARG A 77 21.68 7.13 -2.19
N ARG A 78 20.66 7.75 -2.78
CA ARG A 78 20.05 7.24 -4.01
C ARG A 78 20.90 7.58 -5.23
N VAL A 79 21.15 6.57 -6.05
CA VAL A 79 21.68 6.70 -7.40
C VAL A 79 20.59 6.19 -8.33
N THR A 80 20.22 6.99 -9.33
CA THR A 80 19.27 6.70 -10.42
C THR A 80 19.05 5.22 -10.69
N THR A 81 17.79 4.78 -10.74
CA THR A 81 17.47 3.38 -11.05
C THR A 81 17.99 3.04 -12.45
N ARG A 82 18.80 1.98 -12.58
CA ARG A 82 19.29 1.51 -13.89
C ARG A 82 18.17 0.99 -14.81
N LYS A 83 16.96 0.82 -14.27
CA LYS A 83 15.79 0.21 -14.94
C LYS A 83 14.72 1.21 -15.39
N GLY A 84 14.96 2.52 -15.32
CA GLY A 84 13.98 3.53 -15.76
C GLY A 84 12.75 3.66 -14.84
N GLU A 85 12.81 3.09 -13.64
CA GLU A 85 11.78 3.24 -12.62
C GLU A 85 11.86 4.65 -12.03
N LYS A 86 10.71 5.34 -11.97
CA LYS A 86 10.65 6.72 -11.43
C LYS A 86 11.12 6.73 -9.98
N LEU A 87 11.96 7.70 -9.63
CA LEU A 87 12.53 7.82 -8.30
C LEU A 87 11.45 7.94 -7.21
N SER A 88 10.35 8.66 -7.49
CA SER A 88 9.16 8.71 -6.63
C SER A 88 8.56 7.34 -6.30
N VAL A 89 8.45 6.42 -7.28
CA VAL A 89 7.95 5.06 -7.04
C VAL A 89 8.86 4.31 -6.08
N LYS A 90 10.18 4.40 -6.30
CA LYS A 90 11.14 3.78 -5.38
C LYS A 90 11.12 4.43 -3.99
N LEU A 91 10.81 5.72 -3.86
CA LEU A 91 10.62 6.36 -2.56
C LEU A 91 9.41 5.75 -1.84
N ALA A 92 8.30 5.62 -2.53
CA ALA A 92 7.09 5.03 -1.99
C ALA A 92 7.28 3.56 -1.58
N THR A 93 7.99 2.76 -2.38
CA THR A 93 8.32 1.38 -2.02
C THR A 93 9.24 1.29 -0.80
N ASP A 94 10.25 2.15 -0.69
CA ASP A 94 11.12 2.18 0.49
C ASP A 94 10.33 2.55 1.75
N ILE A 95 9.40 3.50 1.68
CA ILE A 95 8.53 3.87 2.80
C ILE A 95 7.67 2.68 3.24
N TYR A 96 7.06 1.96 2.28
CA TYR A 96 6.28 0.76 2.59
C TYR A 96 7.10 -0.25 3.40
N LYS A 97 8.33 -0.56 2.95
CA LYS A 97 9.23 -1.51 3.64
C LYS A 97 9.65 -1.03 5.04
N LEU A 98 9.86 0.27 5.23
CA LEU A 98 10.19 0.80 6.54
C LEU A 98 9.02 0.68 7.50
N VAL A 99 7.80 1.04 7.05
CA VAL A 99 6.57 0.92 7.85
C VAL A 99 6.28 -0.54 8.18
N SER A 100 6.52 -1.46 7.24
CA SER A 100 6.24 -2.88 7.45
C SER A 100 7.10 -3.48 8.56
N VAL A 101 8.40 -3.15 8.59
CA VAL A 101 9.30 -3.54 9.70
C VAL A 101 8.90 -2.88 11.03
N MET A 102 8.46 -1.61 11.01
CA MET A 102 7.93 -0.96 12.22
C MET A 102 6.66 -1.65 12.75
N GLU A 103 5.91 -2.34 11.89
CA GLU A 103 4.71 -3.12 12.21
C GLU A 103 5.02 -4.63 12.40
N TRP A 104 6.24 -4.95 12.83
CA TRP A 104 6.70 -6.29 13.22
C TRP A 104 7.00 -7.28 12.07
N GLU A 105 7.22 -6.80 10.85
CA GLU A 105 7.84 -7.63 9.80
C GLU A 105 9.36 -7.80 10.00
N ASP A 106 9.95 -8.74 9.24
CA ASP A 106 11.36 -9.09 9.36
C ASP A 106 12.28 -7.97 8.80
N TYR A 107 13.30 -7.60 9.57
CA TYR A 107 14.38 -6.69 9.20
C TYR A 107 15.14 -7.09 7.91
N CYS A 108 14.99 -8.33 7.43
CA CYS A 108 15.52 -8.79 6.15
C CYS A 108 15.11 -7.88 4.96
N ASP A 109 13.90 -7.30 4.99
CA ASP A 109 13.34 -6.55 3.86
C ASP A 109 13.97 -5.16 3.65
N ILE A 110 14.62 -4.62 4.69
CA ILE A 110 15.29 -3.31 4.66
C ILE A 110 16.81 -3.42 4.53
N ARG A 111 17.39 -4.63 4.57
CA ARG A 111 18.85 -4.83 4.43
C ARG A 111 19.41 -4.18 3.16
N GLU A 112 18.65 -4.21 2.07
CA GLU A 112 19.06 -3.58 0.80
C GLU A 112 19.03 -2.05 0.84
N LEU A 113 18.25 -1.46 1.75
CA LEU A 113 18.07 -0.01 1.91
C LEU A 113 19.17 0.63 2.76
N ILE A 114 19.83 -0.16 3.62
CA ILE A 114 20.78 0.33 4.61
C ILE A 114 22.22 0.22 4.08
N SER A 115 22.99 1.27 4.29
CA SER A 115 24.44 1.32 4.17
C SER A 115 25.04 1.15 5.56
N LEU A 116 25.79 0.06 5.76
CA LEU A 116 26.63 -0.09 6.93
C LEU A 116 27.96 0.61 6.62
N SER A 117 28.25 1.70 7.34
CA SER A 117 29.59 2.27 7.31
C SER A 117 30.55 1.20 7.83
N LYS A 118 31.38 0.64 6.94
CA LYS A 118 32.49 -0.20 7.38
C LYS A 118 33.34 0.71 8.27
N SER A 119 33.34 0.46 9.58
CA SER A 119 34.43 0.93 10.42
C SER A 119 35.68 0.41 9.75
N ARG A 120 36.45 1.33 9.14
CA ARG A 120 37.78 1.02 8.68
C ARG A 120 38.47 0.46 9.92
N PRO A 121 38.99 -0.78 9.93
CA PRO A 121 39.77 -1.23 11.06
C PRO A 121 40.85 -0.17 11.21
N SER A 122 40.84 0.55 12.33
CA SER A 122 41.97 1.38 12.71
C SER A 122 43.18 0.50 12.53
N GLN A 123 44.15 0.94 11.73
CA GLN A 123 45.45 0.28 11.62
C GLN A 123 46.09 0.27 13.01
N GLY A 124 45.67 -0.70 13.83
CA GLY A 124 46.43 -1.16 14.96
C GLY A 124 47.71 -1.70 14.36
N LYS A 125 48.82 -1.02 14.66
CA LYS A 125 50.16 -1.48 14.37
C LYS A 125 50.24 -2.96 14.76
N THR A 126 50.38 -3.83 13.77
CA THR A 126 50.89 -5.18 14.00
C THR A 126 52.26 -5.03 14.67
N PRO A 127 52.50 -5.66 15.83
CA PRO A 127 53.87 -5.83 16.29
C PRO A 127 54.59 -6.64 15.22
N LYS A 128 55.70 -6.12 14.71
CA LYS A 128 56.65 -6.93 13.95
C LYS A 128 57.19 -7.99 14.90
N THR A 129 56.62 -9.19 14.85
CA THR A 129 57.25 -10.36 15.43
C THR A 129 58.24 -10.89 14.40
N THR A 130 59.52 -10.58 14.63
CA THR A 130 60.63 -11.28 14.00
C THR A 130 60.56 -12.74 14.45
N ILE A 131 60.22 -13.65 13.55
CA ILE A 131 60.35 -15.09 13.79
C ILE A 131 61.81 -15.45 13.50
N THR A 132 62.63 -15.48 14.56
CA THR A 132 63.84 -16.28 14.60
C THR A 132 63.44 -17.75 14.69
N GLY A 133 64.09 -18.59 13.87
CA GLY A 133 63.79 -20.00 13.73
C GLY A 133 63.77 -20.77 15.05
N ALA A 134 62.70 -21.50 15.24
CA ALA A 134 62.64 -22.75 15.98
C ALA A 134 61.50 -23.57 15.37
N ASP A 135 61.80 -24.79 14.95
CA ASP A 135 60.83 -25.79 14.52
C ASP A 135 59.72 -25.91 15.57
N VAL A 136 58.52 -25.40 15.25
CA VAL A 136 57.29 -25.84 15.90
C VAL A 136 56.65 -26.83 14.94
N SER A 137 57.13 -28.06 14.97
CA SER A 137 56.35 -29.18 14.44
C SER A 137 55.13 -29.35 15.35
N CYS A 138 54.01 -28.78 14.93
CA CYS A 138 52.71 -29.04 15.53
C CYS A 138 52.26 -30.44 15.07
N PHE A 139 52.85 -31.48 15.67
CA PHE A 139 52.35 -32.84 15.52
C PHE A 139 51.06 -32.94 16.32
N MET A 140 49.92 -32.84 15.63
CA MET A 140 48.65 -33.24 16.22
C MET A 140 48.73 -34.70 16.65
N THR A 141 48.32 -34.98 17.87
CA THR A 141 48.26 -36.34 18.39
C THR A 141 47.21 -37.15 17.63
N SER A 142 47.42 -38.46 17.51
CA SER A 142 46.46 -39.36 16.83
C SER A 142 45.01 -39.20 17.34
N GLY A 143 44.84 -38.90 18.63
CA GLY A 143 43.54 -38.61 19.23
C GLY A 143 42.88 -37.31 18.74
N GLU A 144 43.65 -36.24 18.52
CA GLU A 144 43.14 -34.98 17.98
C GLU A 144 42.70 -35.12 16.52
N VAL A 145 43.43 -35.94 15.73
CA VAL A 145 43.05 -36.26 14.34
C VAL A 145 41.76 -37.08 14.29
N LEU A 146 41.57 -38.01 15.22
CA LEU A 146 40.35 -38.81 15.32
C LEU A 146 39.14 -37.93 15.69
N LEU A 147 39.29 -37.07 16.69
CA LEU A 147 38.25 -36.10 17.09
C LEU A 147 37.90 -35.13 15.97
N LEU A 148 38.90 -34.65 15.23
CA LEU A 148 38.67 -33.77 14.07
C LEU A 148 37.87 -34.50 12.98
N LYS A 149 38.20 -35.77 12.71
CA LYS A 149 37.47 -36.59 11.75
C LYS A 149 36.02 -36.78 12.18
N ASP A 150 35.78 -37.12 13.45
CA ASP A 150 34.43 -37.31 13.99
C ASP A 150 33.61 -36.02 13.93
N ASN A 151 34.22 -34.88 14.27
CA ASN A 151 33.61 -33.56 14.15
C ASN A 151 33.28 -33.18 12.69
N VAL A 152 34.18 -33.49 11.74
CA VAL A 152 33.93 -33.27 10.31
C VAL A 152 32.78 -34.16 9.83
N THR A 153 32.72 -35.42 10.27
CA THR A 153 31.60 -36.31 9.90
C THR A 153 30.27 -35.83 10.49
N ALA A 154 30.25 -35.36 11.74
CA ALA A 154 29.05 -34.79 12.36
C ALA A 154 28.58 -33.55 11.58
N LEU A 155 29.51 -32.64 11.25
CA LEU A 155 29.21 -31.45 10.46
C LEU A 155 28.68 -31.81 9.06
N GLN A 156 29.22 -32.84 8.42
CA GLN A 156 28.73 -33.33 7.13
C GLN A 156 27.29 -33.85 7.22
N THR A 157 26.95 -34.58 8.29
CA THR A 157 25.57 -35.03 8.55
C THR A 157 24.64 -33.84 8.78
N ASP A 158 25.06 -32.85 9.56
CA ASP A 158 24.26 -31.65 9.81
C ASP A 158 23.99 -30.85 8.53
N VAL A 159 25.00 -30.72 7.65
CA VAL A 159 24.84 -30.07 6.34
C VAL A 159 23.84 -30.83 5.46
N LEU A 160 23.85 -32.16 5.48
CA LEU A 160 22.87 -32.96 4.73
C LEU A 160 21.45 -32.77 5.28
N ASN A 161 21.29 -32.79 6.61
CA ASN A 161 20.01 -32.55 7.27
C ASN A 161 19.48 -31.15 6.93
N MET A 162 20.33 -30.12 6.98
CA MET A 162 19.97 -28.75 6.59
C MET A 162 19.52 -28.66 5.13
N LYS A 163 20.21 -29.34 4.20
CA LYS A 163 19.79 -29.39 2.78
C LYS A 163 18.42 -30.06 2.62
N GLN A 164 18.17 -31.13 3.35
CA GLN A 164 16.88 -31.82 3.29
C GLN A 164 15.74 -30.95 3.86
N MET A 165 15.99 -30.24 4.96
CA MET A 165 15.04 -29.28 5.53
C MET A 165 14.77 -28.11 4.58
N LEU A 166 15.80 -27.57 3.93
CA LEU A 166 15.65 -26.50 2.95
C LEU A 166 14.76 -26.94 1.78
N HIS A 167 15.00 -28.12 1.21
CA HIS A 167 14.16 -28.65 0.14
C HIS A 167 12.72 -28.90 0.57
N ALA A 168 12.50 -29.37 1.80
CA ALA A 168 11.14 -29.52 2.35
C ALA A 168 10.43 -28.16 2.46
N ALA A 169 11.13 -27.13 2.95
CA ALA A 169 10.60 -25.78 3.04
C ALA A 169 10.29 -25.17 1.66
N GLU A 170 11.17 -25.36 0.68
CA GLU A 170 10.94 -24.94 -0.71
C GLU A 170 9.72 -25.60 -1.33
N LYS A 171 9.52 -26.90 -1.07
CA LYS A 171 8.35 -27.64 -1.52
C LYS A 171 7.07 -27.08 -0.92
N ILE A 172 7.04 -26.85 0.40
CA ILE A 172 5.88 -26.25 1.08
C ILE A 172 5.57 -24.88 0.48
N ARG A 173 6.58 -24.03 0.29
CA ARG A 173 6.42 -22.71 -0.32
C ARG A 173 5.88 -22.80 -1.75
N SER A 174 6.36 -23.76 -2.55
CA SER A 174 5.88 -24.01 -3.91
C SER A 174 4.40 -24.44 -3.92
N ASP A 175 4.00 -25.34 -3.02
CA ASP A 175 2.63 -25.81 -2.91
C ASP A 175 1.67 -24.70 -2.41
N GLN A 176 2.12 -23.86 -1.48
CA GLN A 176 1.40 -22.67 -1.05
C GLN A 176 1.21 -21.67 -2.20
N MET A 177 2.28 -21.40 -2.97
CA MET A 177 2.22 -20.50 -4.12
C MET A 177 1.25 -21.02 -5.19
N LYS A 178 1.24 -22.34 -5.43
CA LYS A 178 0.30 -22.98 -6.37
C LYS A 178 -1.15 -22.83 -5.90
N THR A 179 -1.40 -23.07 -4.62
CA THR A 179 -2.73 -22.89 -4.02
C THR A 179 -3.19 -21.44 -4.15
N PHE A 180 -2.32 -20.48 -3.80
CA PHE A 180 -2.60 -19.05 -3.92
C PHE A 180 -2.90 -18.64 -5.38
N THR A 181 -2.11 -19.12 -6.33
CA THR A 181 -2.33 -18.86 -7.77
C THR A 181 -3.69 -19.38 -8.24
N ASN A 182 -4.09 -20.57 -7.79
CA ASN A 182 -5.39 -21.14 -8.12
C ASN A 182 -6.53 -20.30 -7.51
N SER A 183 -6.41 -19.90 -6.25
CA SER A 183 -7.40 -19.03 -5.59
C SER A 183 -7.54 -17.68 -6.30
N LEU A 184 -6.43 -17.05 -6.72
CA LEU A 184 -6.46 -15.83 -7.53
C LEU A 184 -7.19 -16.03 -8.86
N GLN A 185 -6.98 -17.16 -9.53
CA GLN A 185 -7.64 -17.47 -10.79
C GLN A 185 -9.15 -17.65 -10.62
N VAL A 186 -9.59 -18.31 -9.54
CA VAL A 186 -11.02 -18.45 -9.21
C VAL A 186 -11.64 -17.08 -8.94
N MET A 187 -11.04 -16.26 -8.08
CA MET A 187 -11.54 -14.91 -7.79
C MET A 187 -11.62 -14.04 -9.05
N LYS A 188 -10.66 -14.18 -9.98
CA LYS A 188 -10.71 -13.50 -11.27
C LYS A 188 -11.92 -13.92 -12.10
N CYS A 189 -12.25 -15.20 -12.14
CA CYS A 189 -13.45 -15.70 -12.82
C CYS A 189 -14.71 -15.12 -12.17
N ASP A 190 -14.82 -15.18 -10.85
CA ASP A 190 -15.97 -14.65 -10.10
C ASP A 190 -16.19 -13.15 -10.35
N LEU A 191 -15.11 -12.36 -10.39
CA LEU A 191 -15.16 -10.93 -10.70
C LEU A 191 -15.64 -10.65 -12.13
N LEU A 192 -15.24 -11.48 -13.10
CA LEU A 192 -15.71 -11.34 -14.49
C LEU A 192 -17.19 -11.72 -14.62
N GLU A 193 -17.64 -12.76 -13.93
CA GLU A 193 -19.05 -13.14 -13.88
C GLU A 193 -19.90 -12.07 -13.20
N CYS A 194 -19.44 -11.53 -12.07
CA CYS A 194 -20.10 -10.42 -11.37
C CYS A 194 -20.22 -9.18 -12.26
N LYS A 195 -19.14 -8.83 -12.99
CA LYS A 195 -19.17 -7.72 -13.95
C LYS A 195 -20.22 -7.95 -15.04
N GLN A 196 -20.29 -9.15 -15.61
CA GLN A 196 -21.27 -9.48 -16.64
C GLN A 196 -22.69 -9.41 -16.10
N PHE A 197 -22.93 -9.96 -14.91
CA PHE A 197 -24.20 -9.91 -14.22
C PHE A 197 -24.68 -8.45 -14.02
N MET A 198 -23.82 -7.60 -13.48
CA MET A 198 -24.11 -6.17 -13.28
C MET A 198 -24.45 -5.45 -14.59
N SER A 199 -23.71 -5.73 -15.67
CA SER A 199 -23.99 -5.18 -17.00
C SER A 199 -25.37 -5.59 -17.52
N ASN A 200 -25.76 -6.84 -17.30
CA ASN A 200 -27.08 -7.34 -17.69
C ASN A 200 -28.19 -6.67 -16.86
N CYS A 201 -28.01 -6.55 -15.54
CA CYS A 201 -28.95 -5.85 -14.67
C CYS A 201 -29.16 -4.40 -15.09
N LEU A 202 -28.08 -3.67 -15.37
CA LEU A 202 -28.15 -2.28 -15.84
C LEU A 202 -28.88 -2.15 -17.18
N SER A 203 -28.63 -3.10 -18.09
CA SER A 203 -29.29 -3.13 -19.39
C SER A 203 -30.79 -3.36 -19.25
N ASN A 204 -31.20 -4.33 -18.42
CA ASN A 204 -32.61 -4.61 -18.13
C ASN A 204 -33.31 -3.44 -17.44
N PHE A 205 -32.61 -2.78 -16.51
CA PHE A 205 -33.13 -1.58 -15.85
C PHE A 205 -33.38 -0.46 -16.85
N ASN A 206 -32.43 -0.18 -17.74
CA ASN A 206 -32.57 0.84 -18.78
C ASN A 206 -33.73 0.53 -19.73
N LEU A 207 -33.92 -0.73 -20.13
CA LEU A 207 -35.08 -1.14 -20.93
C LEU A 207 -36.39 -0.86 -20.18
N SER A 208 -36.48 -1.23 -18.92
CA SER A 208 -37.67 -1.01 -18.09
C SER A 208 -37.99 0.49 -17.92
N VAL A 209 -36.97 1.33 -17.73
CA VAL A 209 -37.12 2.79 -17.65
C VAL A 209 -37.62 3.36 -18.98
N ASN A 210 -37.10 2.87 -20.11
CA ASN A 210 -37.55 3.31 -21.43
C ASN A 210 -39.00 2.90 -21.71
N ASP A 211 -39.40 1.68 -21.35
CA ASP A 211 -40.78 1.21 -21.48
C ASP A 211 -41.75 2.04 -20.61
N LEU A 212 -41.34 2.37 -19.38
CA LEU A 212 -42.12 3.25 -18.51
C LEU A 212 -42.26 4.64 -19.13
N LYS A 213 -41.18 5.20 -19.69
CA LYS A 213 -41.20 6.51 -20.37
C LYS A 213 -42.16 6.51 -21.56
N LEU A 214 -42.14 5.46 -22.37
CA LEU A 214 -43.07 5.29 -23.50
C LEU A 214 -44.52 5.18 -23.02
N THR A 215 -44.75 4.53 -21.88
CA THR A 215 -46.09 4.41 -21.28
C THR A 215 -46.60 5.73 -20.70
N LEU A 216 -45.72 6.57 -20.16
CA LEU A 216 -46.08 7.86 -19.56
C LEU A 216 -46.36 8.96 -20.60
N GLN A 217 -45.72 8.93 -21.78
CA GLN A 217 -45.91 9.95 -22.83
C GLN A 217 -47.38 10.15 -23.27
N PRO A 218 -48.17 9.09 -23.53
CA PRO A 218 -49.58 9.23 -23.86
C PRO A 218 -50.39 9.85 -22.72
N LEU A 219 -50.06 9.50 -21.47
CA LEU A 219 -50.74 10.05 -20.29
C LEU A 219 -50.47 11.56 -20.16
N GLU A 220 -49.22 11.99 -20.33
CA GLU A 220 -48.84 13.41 -20.35
C GLU A 220 -49.60 14.16 -21.45
N SER A 221 -49.67 13.59 -22.64
CA SER A 221 -50.41 14.15 -23.78
C SER A 221 -51.92 14.27 -23.48
N ALA A 222 -52.50 13.25 -22.83
CA ALA A 222 -53.91 13.25 -22.44
C ALA A 222 -54.20 14.32 -21.38
N ILE A 223 -53.34 14.47 -20.38
CA ILE A 223 -53.46 15.52 -19.35
C ILE A 223 -53.45 16.90 -20.00
N LEU A 224 -52.50 17.17 -20.90
CA LEU A 224 -52.44 18.45 -21.61
C LEU A 224 -53.70 18.72 -22.46
N ALA A 225 -54.23 17.68 -23.13
CA ALA A 225 -55.46 17.79 -23.90
C ALA A 225 -56.68 18.10 -23.02
N VAL A 226 -56.78 17.47 -21.85
CA VAL A 226 -57.84 17.74 -20.86
C VAL A 226 -57.71 19.16 -20.31
N SER A 227 -56.51 19.58 -19.90
CA SER A 227 -56.27 20.95 -19.40
C SER A 227 -56.66 22.01 -20.42
N ARG A 228 -56.34 21.81 -21.70
CA ARG A 228 -56.77 22.73 -22.78
C ARG A 228 -58.29 22.78 -22.92
N ARG A 229 -58.96 21.62 -22.87
CA ARG A 229 -60.43 21.56 -22.93
C ARG A 229 -61.08 22.29 -21.77
N VAL A 230 -60.60 22.07 -20.55
CA VAL A 230 -61.10 22.76 -19.34
C VAL A 230 -60.97 24.27 -19.49
N SER A 231 -59.78 24.76 -19.86
CA SER A 231 -59.56 26.20 -20.05
C SER A 231 -60.43 26.80 -21.15
N ASN A 232 -60.68 26.07 -22.24
CA ASN A 232 -61.62 26.51 -23.27
C ASN A 232 -63.05 26.62 -22.75
N THR A 233 -63.51 25.62 -21.98
CA THR A 233 -64.85 25.62 -21.38
C THR A 233 -65.01 26.78 -20.38
N GLU A 234 -64.01 27.01 -19.53
CA GLU A 234 -64.00 28.13 -18.58
C GLU A 234 -64.12 29.48 -19.30
N ASN A 235 -63.36 29.68 -20.38
CA ASN A 235 -63.41 30.90 -21.19
C ASN A 235 -64.79 31.11 -21.84
N ILE A 236 -65.41 30.04 -22.36
CA ILE A 236 -66.76 30.11 -22.94
C ILE A 236 -67.78 30.50 -21.87
N LEU A 237 -67.76 29.83 -20.70
CA LEU A 237 -68.67 30.14 -19.60
C LEU A 237 -68.51 31.57 -19.11
N TYR A 238 -67.27 32.04 -18.95
CA TYR A 238 -66.99 33.42 -18.57
C TYR A 238 -67.59 34.42 -19.57
N ARG A 239 -67.33 34.24 -20.87
CA ARG A 239 -67.88 35.12 -21.92
C ARG A 239 -69.40 35.10 -21.95
N THR A 240 -70.02 33.93 -21.87
CA THR A 240 -71.48 33.79 -21.87
C THR A 240 -72.10 34.49 -20.67
N ASN A 241 -71.53 34.31 -19.48
CA ASN A 241 -72.03 34.95 -18.26
C ASN A 241 -71.88 36.48 -18.32
N VAL A 242 -70.72 37.00 -18.76
CA VAL A 242 -70.51 38.45 -18.92
C VAL A 242 -71.51 39.05 -19.92
N SER A 243 -71.72 38.40 -21.06
CA SER A 243 -72.70 38.86 -22.06
C SER A 243 -74.12 38.85 -21.52
N ALA A 244 -74.53 37.79 -20.80
CA ALA A 244 -75.86 37.69 -20.21
C ALA A 244 -76.12 38.77 -19.15
N ILE A 245 -75.14 39.02 -18.28
CA ILE A 245 -75.21 40.11 -17.27
C ILE A 245 -75.29 41.48 -17.97
N THR A 246 -74.46 41.71 -18.99
CA THR A 246 -74.45 42.98 -19.73
C THR A 246 -75.80 43.27 -20.40
N ALA A 247 -76.42 42.24 -21.01
CA ALA A 247 -77.74 42.36 -21.61
C ALA A 247 -78.84 42.64 -20.58
N ALA A 248 -78.75 42.04 -19.38
CA ALA A 248 -79.73 42.26 -18.31
C ALA A 248 -79.61 43.63 -17.61
N VAL A 249 -78.46 44.31 -17.73
CA VAL A 249 -78.18 45.60 -17.09
C VAL A 249 -78.40 46.79 -18.05
N GLN A 250 -78.73 46.55 -19.32
CA GLN A 250 -79.14 47.64 -20.21
C GLN A 250 -80.43 48.30 -19.70
N PRO A 251 -80.45 49.64 -19.51
CA PRO A 251 -81.61 50.34 -19.00
C PRO A 251 -82.76 50.31 -20.01
N LEU A 252 -83.95 49.96 -19.53
CA LEU A 252 -85.23 50.10 -20.24
C LEU A 252 -85.48 51.54 -20.68
#